data_AF-A0A7U0N2F8-F1
#
_entry.id   AF-A0A7U0N2F8-F1
#
_cell.length_a   1.000
_cell.length_b   1.000
_cell.length_c   1.000
_cell.angle_alpha   90.00
_cell.angle_beta   90.00
_cell.angle_gamma   90.00
#
_symmetry.space_group_name_H-M   'P 1'
#
loop_
_entity.id
_entity.type
_entity.pdbx_description
1 polymer ?
#
loop_
_entity_poly.entity_id
_entity_poly.type
_entity_poly.pdbx_seq_one_letter_code
_entity_poly.pdbx_strand_id
1 'polypeptide(L)'
;MMNQMMTKQKISLLSTFATVAVLSAGTVVMPADAAIALDRTRVIFDGDLKTMSLNISNQNKQLPYLAQGWIEDEQGNKIQSPFTVLPPVQRLEPGKPSQVKIQALPAARQLPQDRETLYYFNLREIPPRSDKPNTLQIALQTRIKMFYRPGSIAPQKNQAPWQEKLTLTRQGDKYAVNNPTPYYVTIVEANARKDGKGIAAFEPMMVAPKASASLNLSTAALGDSPVLTYINDYGGRPQLTFRCTGSTCQVVPAKK
;
A
#
# COMPACT_ATOMS: atom_id res chain seq x y z
N MET A 1 -64.40 -50.35 51.38
CA MET A 1 -64.68 -49.01 51.96
C MET A 1 -64.06 -47.95 51.07
N MET A 2 -64.78 -46.83 50.90
CA MET A 2 -64.51 -45.58 50.15
C MET A 2 -63.09 -45.37 49.56
N ASN A 3 -62.91 -45.06 48.27
CA ASN A 3 -63.30 -43.87 47.47
C ASN A 3 -62.27 -42.71 47.56
N GLN A 4 -61.87 -42.21 46.38
CA GLN A 4 -61.14 -40.95 46.06
C GLN A 4 -59.66 -40.89 46.49
N MET A 5 -58.71 -40.25 45.77
CA MET A 5 -58.80 -39.15 44.81
C MET A 5 -57.51 -39.09 43.95
N MET A 6 -57.63 -38.62 42.71
CA MET A 6 -56.52 -38.34 41.78
C MET A 6 -55.60 -37.22 42.28
N THR A 7 -54.29 -37.30 41.99
CA THR A 7 -53.53 -36.11 41.54
C THR A 7 -52.36 -36.53 40.63
N LYS A 8 -52.20 -35.75 39.55
CA LYS A 8 -51.34 -35.96 38.37
C LYS A 8 -49.84 -35.82 38.67
N GLN A 9 -49.00 -36.56 37.96
CA GLN A 9 -47.74 -36.00 37.42
C GLN A 9 -47.29 -36.75 36.16
N LYS A 10 -47.17 -35.97 35.07
CA LYS A 10 -46.76 -36.40 33.73
C LYS A 10 -45.25 -36.66 33.71
N ILE A 11 -44.81 -37.80 33.19
CA ILE A 11 -43.43 -38.01 32.74
C ILE A 11 -43.49 -38.28 31.23
N SER A 12 -42.94 -37.33 30.48
CA SER A 12 -42.96 -37.23 29.02
C SER A 12 -41.94 -38.16 28.38
N LEU A 13 -42.34 -38.72 27.24
CA LEU A 13 -41.64 -39.68 26.40
C LEU A 13 -40.23 -39.25 25.96
N LEU A 14 -39.36 -40.26 25.82
CA LEU A 14 -38.16 -40.29 25.02
C LEU A 14 -38.43 -39.88 23.56
N SER A 15 -37.57 -39.03 22.99
CA SER A 15 -37.34 -39.00 21.55
C SER A 15 -35.89 -38.63 21.24
N THR A 16 -35.22 -39.57 20.60
CA THR A 16 -33.92 -39.54 19.96
C THR A 16 -33.72 -38.29 19.09
N PHE A 17 -32.72 -37.47 19.42
CA PHE A 17 -32.12 -36.51 18.48
C PHE A 17 -30.61 -36.68 18.51
N ALA A 18 -30.07 -37.25 17.44
CA ALA A 18 -28.64 -37.30 17.17
C ALA A 18 -28.18 -35.90 16.74
N THR A 19 -27.63 -35.13 17.67
CA THR A 19 -26.99 -33.84 17.40
C THR A 19 -25.58 -34.08 16.85
N VAL A 20 -25.41 -34.00 15.53
CA VAL A 20 -24.10 -33.82 14.90
C VAL A 20 -23.69 -32.36 15.14
N ALA A 21 -22.92 -32.12 16.20
CA ALA A 21 -22.27 -30.83 16.43
C ALA A 21 -21.07 -30.71 15.47
N VAL A 22 -21.29 -30.10 14.30
CA VAL A 22 -20.23 -29.68 13.39
C VAL A 22 -19.39 -28.63 14.11
N LEU A 23 -18.21 -29.05 14.57
CA LEU A 23 -17.20 -28.21 15.19
C LEU A 23 -16.66 -27.24 14.13
N SER A 24 -17.34 -26.10 14.00
CA SER A 24 -16.94 -24.99 13.15
C SER A 24 -15.76 -24.30 13.83
N ALA A 25 -14.55 -24.83 13.65
CA ALA A 25 -13.31 -24.16 14.05
C ALA A 25 -13.12 -22.94 13.15
N GLY A 26 -13.80 -21.85 13.49
CA GLY A 26 -13.57 -20.55 12.89
C GLY A 26 -12.12 -20.17 13.12
N THR A 27 -11.35 -20.09 12.04
CA THR A 27 -9.99 -19.54 12.07
C THR A 27 -10.09 -18.08 12.51
N VAL A 28 -9.87 -17.82 13.80
CA VAL A 28 -9.74 -16.46 14.33
C VAL A 28 -8.40 -15.94 13.81
N VAL A 29 -8.44 -15.20 12.71
CA VAL A 29 -7.29 -14.45 12.22
C VAL A 29 -7.07 -13.32 13.23
N MET A 30 -6.08 -13.49 14.13
CA MET A 30 -5.64 -12.42 15.01
C MET A 30 -5.04 -11.31 14.13
N PRO A 31 -5.57 -10.08 14.14
CA PRO A 31 -4.94 -8.98 13.42
C PRO A 31 -3.55 -8.74 14.02
N ALA A 32 -2.53 -8.74 13.17
CA ALA A 32 -1.20 -8.30 13.55
C ALA A 32 -1.20 -6.76 13.53
N ASP A 33 -1.49 -6.15 14.68
CA ASP A 33 -1.44 -4.69 14.82
C ASP A 33 0.01 -4.23 14.98
N ALA A 34 0.45 -3.37 14.04
CA ALA A 34 1.70 -2.66 14.20
C ALA A 34 1.62 -1.71 15.39
N ALA A 35 2.65 -1.71 16.25
CA ALA A 35 2.65 -0.79 17.37
C ALA A 35 2.89 0.64 16.87
N ILE A 36 3.81 0.87 15.93
CA ILE A 36 4.00 2.18 15.31
C ILE A 36 3.34 2.23 13.92
N ALA A 37 2.27 3.02 13.80
CA ALA A 37 1.57 3.28 12.54
C ALA A 37 2.00 4.61 11.90
N LEU A 38 2.03 4.66 10.57
CA LEU A 38 2.34 5.82 9.74
C LEU A 38 1.09 6.32 9.01
N ASP A 39 0.95 7.63 8.83
CA ASP A 39 -0.26 8.27 8.27
C ASP A 39 -0.48 8.09 6.76
N ARG A 40 0.48 7.51 6.03
CA ARG A 40 0.42 7.33 4.58
C ARG A 40 1.28 6.17 4.08
N THR A 41 0.96 5.69 2.88
CA THR A 41 1.64 4.56 2.22
C THR A 41 2.71 4.98 1.21
N ARG A 42 2.87 6.30 0.98
CA ARG A 42 3.92 6.89 0.15
C ARG A 42 4.14 8.35 0.51
N VAL A 43 5.34 8.85 0.22
CA VAL A 43 5.73 10.24 0.47
C VAL A 43 5.95 10.94 -0.86
N ILE A 44 5.34 12.12 -1.03
CA ILE A 44 5.70 13.06 -2.09
C ILE A 44 6.41 14.22 -1.41
N PHE A 45 7.72 14.33 -1.62
CA PHE A 45 8.51 15.45 -1.13
C PHE A 45 8.52 16.54 -2.20
N ASP A 46 7.81 17.63 -1.92
CA ASP A 46 7.79 18.81 -2.77
C ASP A 46 9.17 19.51 -2.74
N GLY A 47 9.80 19.62 -3.91
CA GLY A 47 11.14 20.15 -4.07
C GLY A 47 11.30 21.63 -3.76
N ASP A 48 10.19 22.39 -3.69
CA ASP A 48 10.19 23.79 -3.26
C ASP A 48 10.21 23.94 -1.73
N LEU A 49 9.91 22.86 -1.00
CA LEU A 49 9.93 22.83 0.46
C LEU A 49 11.30 22.38 1.00
N LYS A 50 11.71 22.98 2.12
CA LYS A 50 12.92 22.54 2.85
C LYS A 50 12.67 21.33 3.73
N THR A 51 11.44 21.17 4.20
CA THR A 51 11.05 20.13 5.14
C THR A 51 9.62 19.70 4.87
N MET A 52 9.32 18.44 5.19
CA MET A 52 7.95 17.94 5.28
C MET A 52 7.80 17.06 6.51
N SER A 53 6.56 16.86 6.94
CA SER A 53 6.26 16.10 8.15
C SER A 53 5.40 14.89 7.85
N LEU A 54 5.67 13.80 8.55
CA LEU A 54 4.91 12.55 8.56
C LEU A 54 4.41 12.29 9.96
N ASN A 55 3.11 12.03 10.11
CA ASN A 55 2.56 11.69 11.41
C ASN A 55 2.72 10.20 11.67
N ILE A 56 3.17 9.88 12.88
CA ILE A 56 3.31 8.52 13.37
C ILE A 56 2.52 8.38 14.67
N SER A 57 2.12 7.16 15.02
CA SER A 57 1.36 6.95 16.26
C SER A 57 1.66 5.59 16.86
N ASN A 58 1.79 5.54 18.19
CA ASN A 58 1.85 4.29 18.92
C ASN A 58 0.42 3.77 19.13
N GLN A 59 0.03 2.74 18.39
CA GLN A 59 -1.26 2.06 18.51
C GLN A 59 -1.31 1.11 19.70
N ASN A 60 -0.16 0.70 20.25
CA ASN A 60 -0.11 -0.04 21.51
C ASN A 60 -0.55 0.89 22.66
N LYS A 61 -1.60 0.48 23.39
CA LYS A 61 -2.21 1.27 24.48
C LYS A 61 -1.57 1.01 25.85
N GLN A 62 -0.64 0.06 25.94
CA GLN A 62 -0.05 -0.38 27.21
C GLN A 62 1.45 -0.08 27.28
N LEU A 63 2.17 -0.27 26.17
CA LEU A 63 3.62 -0.24 26.15
C LEU A 63 4.18 0.92 25.30
N PRO A 64 5.25 1.56 25.77
CA PRO A 64 5.98 2.56 25.00
C PRO A 64 6.85 1.88 23.94
N TYR A 65 7.06 2.54 22.80
CA TYR A 65 7.89 2.04 21.70
C TYR A 65 8.87 3.13 21.25
N LEU A 66 10.04 2.74 20.74
CA LEU A 66 10.84 3.68 19.96
C LEU A 66 10.47 3.55 18.48
N ALA A 67 10.50 4.67 17.76
CA ALA A 67 10.37 4.74 16.32
C ALA A 67 11.68 5.26 15.74
N GLN A 68 12.31 4.49 14.86
CA GLN A 68 13.52 4.85 14.15
C GLN A 68 13.22 5.13 12.67
N GLY A 69 13.59 6.30 12.18
CA GLY A 69 13.36 6.73 10.80
C GLY A 69 14.65 6.94 10.02
N TRP A 70 14.67 6.54 8.74
CA TRP A 70 15.78 6.84 7.82
C TRP A 70 15.33 6.84 6.36
N ILE A 71 16.19 7.37 5.47
CA ILE A 71 16.00 7.33 4.02
C ILE A 71 16.95 6.30 3.40
N GLU A 72 16.47 5.62 2.38
CA GLU A 72 17.27 4.80 1.46
C GLU A 72 17.20 5.35 0.03
N ASP A 73 18.28 5.16 -0.73
CA ASP A 73 18.27 5.37 -2.18
C ASP A 73 17.45 4.29 -2.92
N GLU A 74 17.36 4.40 -4.25
CA GLU A 74 16.65 3.44 -5.09
C GLU A 74 17.20 2.00 -4.96
N GLN A 75 18.50 1.86 -4.70
CA GLN A 75 19.19 0.58 -4.53
C GLN A 75 18.99 -0.03 -3.12
N GLY A 76 18.36 0.72 -2.20
CA GLY A 76 18.12 0.29 -0.82
C GLY A 76 19.27 0.57 0.14
N ASN A 77 20.27 1.37 -0.25
CA ASN A 77 21.33 1.77 0.66
C ASN A 77 20.81 2.88 1.57
N LYS A 78 21.05 2.75 2.87
CA LYS A 78 20.76 3.83 3.82
C LYS A 78 21.67 5.03 3.54
N ILE A 79 21.06 6.19 3.35
CA ILE A 79 21.76 7.44 3.02
C ILE A 79 21.56 8.51 4.10
N GLN A 80 22.43 9.52 4.09
CA GLN A 80 22.32 10.72 4.93
C GLN A 80 22.20 12.02 4.11
N SER A 81 22.25 11.92 2.78
CA SER A 81 22.14 13.00 1.81
C SER A 81 21.52 12.42 0.53
N PRO A 82 20.64 13.12 -0.19
CA PRO A 82 20.26 14.53 -0.03
C PRO A 82 19.14 14.79 0.98
N PHE A 83 18.61 13.76 1.62
CA PHE A 83 17.55 13.88 2.62
C PHE A 83 17.98 13.26 3.95
N THR A 84 17.46 13.81 5.04
CA THR A 84 17.65 13.25 6.39
C THR A 84 16.33 13.23 7.16
N VAL A 85 16.25 12.34 8.15
CA VAL A 85 15.06 12.13 8.99
C VAL A 85 15.35 12.65 10.40
N LEU A 86 14.48 13.51 10.91
CA LEU A 86 14.61 14.13 12.22
C LEU A 86 13.32 13.97 13.07
N PRO A 87 13.42 13.52 14.33
CA PRO A 87 14.59 12.88 14.92
C PRO A 87 14.83 11.48 14.30
N PRO A 88 16.08 10.97 14.26
CA PRO A 88 16.37 9.64 13.73
C PRO A 88 15.80 8.52 14.60
N VAL A 89 15.64 8.75 15.91
CA VAL A 89 14.97 7.86 16.87
C VAL A 89 14.18 8.71 17.86
N GLN A 90 12.96 8.30 18.18
CA GLN A 90 12.14 8.93 19.21
C GLN A 90 11.30 7.90 19.97
N ARG A 91 10.99 8.21 21.22
CA ARG A 91 10.11 7.41 22.06
C ARG A 91 8.66 7.89 21.93
N LEU A 92 7.74 6.96 21.75
CA LEU A 92 6.30 7.21 21.75
C LEU A 92 5.66 6.49 22.93
N GLU A 93 5.01 7.27 23.79
CA GLU A 93 4.22 6.73 24.89
C GLU A 93 2.97 5.99 24.39
N PRO A 94 2.39 5.10 25.21
CA PRO A 94 1.25 4.29 24.80
C PRO A 94 0.08 5.12 24.26
N GLY A 95 -0.43 4.75 23.09
CA GLY A 95 -1.57 5.42 22.45
C GLY A 95 -1.28 6.82 21.92
N LYS A 96 -0.05 7.34 21.99
CA LYS A 96 0.27 8.73 21.65
C LYS A 96 0.70 8.91 20.19
N PRO A 97 0.26 10.02 19.55
CA PRO A 97 0.81 10.44 18.27
C PRO A 97 2.16 11.14 18.43
N SER A 98 2.95 11.15 17.36
CA SER A 98 4.14 11.99 17.20
C SER A 98 4.35 12.34 15.73
N GLN A 99 5.42 13.05 15.42
CA GLN A 99 5.77 13.46 14.07
C GLN A 99 7.24 13.19 13.77
N VAL A 100 7.52 12.80 12.54
CA VAL A 100 8.85 12.67 11.97
C VAL A 100 8.98 13.69 10.84
N LYS A 101 10.10 14.40 10.78
CA LYS A 101 10.38 15.37 9.72
C LYS A 101 11.38 14.79 8.73
N ILE A 102 11.10 14.92 7.45
CA ILE A 102 12.08 14.72 6.39
C ILE A 102 12.59 16.11 6.01
N GLN A 103 13.90 16.29 6.02
CA GLN A 103 14.56 17.55 5.68
C GLN A 103 15.42 17.36 4.43
N ALA A 104 15.26 18.27 3.47
CA ALA A 104 16.15 18.39 2.33
C ALA A 104 17.46 19.09 2.74
N LEU A 105 18.57 18.51 2.31
CA LEU A 105 19.91 19.09 2.42
C LEU A 105 20.27 19.81 1.12
N PRO A 106 21.32 20.65 1.09
CA PRO A 106 21.71 21.40 -0.11
C PRO A 106 21.87 20.55 -1.37
N ALA A 107 22.34 19.29 -1.22
CA ALA A 107 22.49 18.33 -2.31
C ALA A 107 21.16 17.98 -3.02
N ALA A 108 19.99 18.19 -2.40
CA ALA A 108 18.70 17.96 -3.05
C ALA A 108 18.51 18.82 -4.30
N ARG A 109 19.15 20.00 -4.37
CA ARG A 109 19.12 20.90 -5.54
C ARG A 109 19.88 20.35 -6.75
N GLN A 110 20.74 19.36 -6.54
CA GLN A 110 21.52 18.71 -7.61
C GLN A 110 20.76 17.53 -8.23
N LEU A 111 19.62 17.15 -7.67
CA LEU A 111 18.77 16.12 -8.24
C LEU A 111 18.20 16.56 -9.59
N PRO A 112 17.82 15.63 -10.48
CA PRO A 112 17.12 15.96 -11.71
C PRO A 112 15.92 16.87 -11.45
N GLN A 113 15.90 18.02 -12.13
CA GLN A 113 14.83 19.01 -12.00
C GLN A 113 13.78 18.87 -13.11
N ASP A 114 13.82 17.81 -13.92
CA ASP A 114 12.88 17.58 -15.04
C ASP A 114 12.01 16.33 -14.85
N ARG A 115 12.20 15.60 -13.73
CA ARG A 115 11.54 14.34 -13.39
C ARG A 115 11.62 14.05 -11.90
N GLU A 116 10.77 13.15 -11.43
CA GLU A 116 10.86 12.63 -10.06
C GLU A 116 12.14 11.81 -9.84
N THR A 117 12.61 11.82 -8.59
CA THR A 117 13.67 10.91 -8.11
C THR A 117 13.12 10.01 -7.01
N LEU A 118 13.39 8.71 -7.09
CA LEU A 118 12.91 7.71 -6.14
C LEU A 118 13.88 7.54 -4.96
N TYR A 119 13.28 7.52 -3.78
CA TYR A 119 13.87 7.12 -2.50
C TYR A 119 12.89 6.20 -1.77
N TYR A 120 13.31 5.68 -0.61
CA TYR A 120 12.42 5.00 0.31
C TYR A 120 12.53 5.61 1.71
N PHE A 121 11.39 5.90 2.32
CA PHE A 121 11.30 6.22 3.74
C PHE A 121 11.07 4.94 4.52
N ASN A 122 11.91 4.72 5.54
CA ASN A 122 11.82 3.58 6.43
C ASN A 122 11.47 4.04 7.84
N LEU A 123 10.57 3.31 8.48
CA LEU A 123 10.17 3.48 9.87
C LEU A 123 10.19 2.12 10.56
N ARG A 124 11.11 1.92 11.49
CA ARG A 124 11.23 0.70 12.30
C ARG A 124 10.82 0.97 13.73
N GLU A 125 9.91 0.15 14.23
CA GLU A 125 9.60 0.16 15.66
C GLU A 125 10.63 -0.64 16.45
N ILE A 126 10.91 -0.22 17.68
CA ILE A 126 11.74 -0.95 18.63
C ILE A 126 10.89 -1.16 19.88
N PRO A 127 10.40 -2.39 20.09
CA PRO A 127 9.58 -2.69 21.26
C PRO A 127 10.42 -2.64 22.54
N PRO A 128 9.78 -2.46 23.71
CA PRO A 128 10.49 -2.53 24.98
C PRO A 128 10.97 -3.97 25.21
N ARG A 129 12.13 -4.14 25.83
CA ARG A 129 12.70 -5.47 26.12
C ARG A 129 11.70 -6.30 26.94
N SER A 130 11.50 -7.56 26.56
CA SER A 130 10.73 -8.52 27.37
C SER A 130 11.56 -8.98 28.57
N ASP A 131 10.93 -9.02 29.75
CA ASP A 131 11.51 -9.61 30.97
C ASP A 131 11.24 -11.11 31.09
N LYS A 132 10.48 -11.70 30.15
CA LYS A 132 10.15 -13.12 30.18
C LYS A 132 11.23 -13.96 29.47
N PRO A 133 11.73 -15.04 30.10
CA PRO A 133 12.64 -15.96 29.44
C PRO A 133 11.95 -16.62 28.23
N ASN A 134 12.74 -17.00 27.23
CA ASN A 134 12.29 -17.73 26.02
C ASN A 134 11.18 -17.01 25.22
N THR A 135 11.28 -15.69 25.08
CA THR A 135 10.32 -14.88 24.30
C THR A 135 10.87 -14.58 22.90
N LEU A 136 10.08 -14.87 21.87
CA LEU A 136 10.27 -14.30 20.53
C LEU A 136 9.62 -12.92 20.48
N GLN A 137 10.39 -11.90 20.13
CA GLN A 137 9.91 -10.54 20.00
C GLN A 137 9.97 -10.09 18.54
N ILE A 138 8.83 -9.62 18.02
CA ILE A 138 8.69 -9.13 16.64
C ILE A 138 8.76 -7.60 16.67
N ALA A 139 9.53 -7.05 15.72
CA ALA A 139 9.62 -5.61 15.49
C ALA A 139 9.29 -5.35 14.02
N LEU A 140 8.26 -4.55 13.75
CA LEU A 140 7.85 -4.23 12.39
C LEU A 140 8.67 -3.07 11.81
N GLN A 141 8.97 -3.20 10.51
CA GLN A 141 9.57 -2.14 9.71
C GLN A 141 8.66 -1.83 8.53
N THR A 142 8.21 -0.58 8.45
CA THR A 142 7.46 -0.05 7.32
C THR A 142 8.43 0.63 6.36
N ARG A 143 8.41 0.22 5.10
CA ARG A 143 9.19 0.82 4.01
C ARG A 143 8.24 1.32 2.93
N ILE A 144 8.20 2.64 2.73
CA ILE A 144 7.34 3.26 1.73
C ILE A 144 8.15 4.04 0.71
N LYS A 145 7.63 4.13 -0.52
CA LYS A 145 8.25 4.91 -1.58
C LYS A 145 8.19 6.40 -1.22
N MET A 146 9.30 7.10 -1.41
CA MET A 146 9.41 8.54 -1.31
C MET A 146 9.81 9.10 -2.67
N PHE A 147 8.99 9.97 -3.23
CA PHE A 147 9.24 10.63 -4.50
C PHE A 147 9.65 12.07 -4.24
N TYR A 148 10.88 12.42 -4.57
CA TYR A 148 11.26 13.82 -4.69
C TYR A 148 10.67 14.36 -5.98
N ARG A 149 9.85 15.40 -5.88
CA ARG A 149 9.18 16.05 -7.00
C ARG A 149 9.65 17.49 -7.13
N PRO A 150 10.51 17.82 -8.10
CA PRO A 150 10.91 19.19 -8.38
C PRO A 150 9.72 20.14 -8.59
N GLY A 151 9.85 21.40 -8.16
CA GLY A 151 8.79 22.42 -8.36
C GLY A 151 8.45 22.70 -9.82
N SER A 152 9.43 22.53 -10.72
CA SER A 152 9.26 22.62 -12.19
C SER A 152 8.25 21.63 -12.78
N ILE A 153 7.98 20.52 -12.09
CA ILE A 153 7.00 19.50 -12.47
C ILE A 153 5.87 19.38 -11.44
N ALA A 154 5.60 20.44 -10.67
CA ALA A 154 4.46 20.46 -9.78
C ALA A 154 3.15 20.23 -10.57
N PRO A 155 2.25 19.33 -10.14
CA PRO A 155 0.99 19.10 -10.84
C PRO A 155 0.14 20.36 -10.87
N GLN A 156 -0.30 20.77 -12.06
CA GLN A 156 -1.19 21.91 -12.18
C GLN A 156 -2.58 21.57 -11.63
N LYS A 157 -3.18 22.51 -10.90
CA LYS A 157 -4.56 22.38 -10.41
C LYS A 157 -5.51 22.16 -11.60
N ASN A 158 -6.48 21.26 -11.42
CA ASN A 158 -7.54 20.95 -12.39
C ASN A 158 -7.11 20.28 -13.70
N GLN A 159 -5.85 19.87 -13.86
CA GLN A 159 -5.47 19.02 -15.00
C GLN A 159 -5.98 17.58 -14.83
N ALA A 160 -6.16 16.89 -15.96
CA ALA A 160 -6.39 15.46 -15.98
C ALA A 160 -5.21 14.73 -15.30
N PRO A 161 -5.46 13.61 -14.60
CA PRO A 161 -4.40 12.79 -14.01
C PRO A 161 -3.33 12.46 -15.05
N TRP A 162 -2.06 12.71 -14.74
CA TRP A 162 -0.96 12.48 -15.68
C TRP A 162 -0.83 11.00 -16.09
N GLN A 163 -1.34 10.08 -15.27
CA GLN A 163 -1.38 8.65 -15.57
C GLN A 163 -2.26 8.32 -16.80
N GLU A 164 -3.19 9.21 -17.19
CA GLU A 164 -3.93 9.09 -18.45
C GLU A 164 -3.04 9.24 -19.69
N LYS A 165 -1.81 9.75 -19.55
CA LYS A 165 -0.83 9.83 -20.64
C LYS A 165 -0.08 8.52 -20.90
N LEU A 166 -0.31 7.48 -20.10
CA LEU A 166 0.29 6.17 -20.34
C LEU A 166 -0.22 5.57 -21.65
N THR A 167 0.63 4.82 -22.33
CA THR A 167 0.24 4.04 -23.51
C THR A 167 0.74 2.62 -23.38
N LEU A 168 0.11 1.68 -24.10
CA LEU A 168 0.61 0.33 -24.26
C LEU A 168 1.07 0.13 -25.70
N THR A 169 2.21 -0.53 -25.90
CA THR A 169 2.66 -0.96 -27.22
C THR A 169 2.86 -2.47 -27.22
N ARG A 170 2.18 -3.16 -28.13
CA ARG A 170 2.32 -4.60 -28.33
C ARG A 170 3.70 -4.91 -28.90
N GLN A 171 4.43 -5.77 -28.21
CA GLN A 171 5.75 -6.30 -28.59
C GLN A 171 5.67 -7.83 -28.54
N GLY A 172 5.36 -8.43 -29.69
CA GLY A 172 5.05 -9.87 -29.76
C GLY A 172 3.81 -10.22 -28.94
N ASP A 173 3.95 -11.15 -28.01
CA ASP A 173 2.87 -11.57 -27.10
C ASP A 173 2.82 -10.75 -25.80
N LYS A 174 3.57 -9.65 -25.66
CA LYS A 174 3.50 -8.80 -24.46
C LYS A 174 3.13 -7.37 -24.83
N TYR A 175 2.68 -6.62 -23.84
CA TYR A 175 2.56 -5.16 -23.94
C TYR A 175 3.69 -4.50 -23.17
N ALA A 176 4.33 -3.50 -23.76
CA ALA A 176 5.17 -2.54 -23.05
C ALA A 176 4.30 -1.36 -22.60
N VAL A 177 4.32 -1.03 -21.30
CA VAL A 177 3.76 0.22 -20.78
C VAL A 177 4.77 1.32 -21.02
N ASN A 178 4.36 2.37 -21.73
CA ASN A 178 5.18 3.55 -21.95
C ASN A 178 4.72 4.67 -21.01
N ASN A 179 5.65 5.20 -20.23
CA ASN A 179 5.43 6.35 -19.36
C ASN A 179 6.15 7.59 -19.91
N PRO A 180 5.47 8.44 -20.69
CA PRO A 180 6.08 9.67 -21.20
C PRO A 180 6.15 10.78 -20.14
N THR A 181 5.60 10.56 -18.94
CA THR A 181 5.45 11.59 -17.90
C THR A 181 6.74 11.76 -17.09
N PRO A 182 6.93 12.90 -16.41
CA PRO A 182 8.04 13.10 -15.49
C PRO A 182 7.86 12.39 -14.12
N TYR A 183 6.83 11.58 -13.93
CA TYR A 183 6.48 10.95 -12.66
C TYR A 183 6.64 9.44 -12.71
N TYR A 184 6.94 8.80 -11.58
CA TYR A 184 6.85 7.35 -11.45
C TYR A 184 5.39 6.92 -11.39
N VAL A 185 5.03 5.86 -12.11
CA VAL A 185 3.68 5.26 -12.04
C VAL A 185 3.76 3.84 -11.53
N THR A 186 3.09 3.56 -10.40
CA THR A 186 3.00 2.21 -9.83
C THR A 186 1.70 1.55 -10.28
N ILE A 187 1.80 0.43 -10.99
CA ILE A 187 0.69 -0.39 -11.46
C ILE A 187 0.58 -1.60 -10.54
N VAL A 188 -0.61 -1.89 -10.03
CA VAL A 188 -0.84 -2.92 -9.00
C VAL A 188 -1.80 -4.02 -9.41
N GLU A 189 -2.56 -3.80 -10.47
CA GLU A 189 -3.50 -4.78 -10.99
C GLU A 189 -3.68 -4.56 -12.50
N ALA A 190 -3.94 -5.64 -13.22
CA ALA A 190 -4.25 -5.63 -14.64
C ALA A 190 -5.43 -6.57 -14.93
N ASN A 191 -6.40 -6.09 -15.71
CA ASN A 191 -7.66 -6.77 -16.01
C ASN A 191 -7.88 -6.77 -17.53
N ALA A 192 -8.54 -7.81 -18.05
CA ALA A 192 -8.82 -7.92 -19.49
C ALA A 192 -9.89 -6.95 -20.00
N ARG A 193 -10.69 -6.39 -19.08
CA ARG A 193 -11.80 -5.47 -19.35
C ARG A 193 -12.18 -4.71 -18.08
N LYS A 194 -12.96 -3.64 -18.26
CA LYS A 194 -13.56 -2.88 -17.16
C LYS A 194 -14.45 -3.79 -16.31
N ASP A 195 -14.38 -3.61 -14.99
CA ASP A 195 -15.10 -4.42 -13.98
C ASP A 195 -14.77 -5.93 -14.03
N GLY A 196 -13.72 -6.31 -14.76
CA GLY A 196 -13.17 -7.66 -14.77
C GLY A 196 -12.39 -7.98 -13.49
N LYS A 197 -12.21 -9.27 -13.21
CA LYS A 197 -11.36 -9.73 -12.11
C LYS A 197 -9.88 -9.48 -12.44
N GLY A 198 -9.10 -9.07 -11.42
CA GLY A 198 -7.65 -9.02 -11.46
C GLY A 198 -7.03 -10.32 -11.97
N ILE A 199 -6.11 -10.21 -12.92
CA ILE A 199 -5.32 -11.34 -13.41
C ILE A 199 -4.33 -11.74 -12.31
N ALA A 200 -4.51 -12.93 -11.73
CA ALA A 200 -3.74 -13.37 -10.56
C ALA A 200 -2.22 -13.46 -10.80
N ALA A 201 -1.80 -13.69 -12.05
CA ALA A 201 -0.40 -13.75 -12.43
C ALA A 201 0.26 -12.36 -12.59
N PHE A 202 -0.50 -11.27 -12.45
CA PHE A 202 0.06 -9.93 -12.55
C PHE A 202 0.91 -9.60 -11.33
N GLU A 203 2.16 -9.24 -11.57
CA GLU A 203 3.06 -8.73 -10.54
C GLU A 203 3.06 -7.20 -10.54
N PRO A 204 2.84 -6.54 -9.40
CA PRO A 204 2.93 -5.09 -9.30
C PRO A 204 4.28 -4.58 -9.77
N MET A 205 4.25 -3.50 -10.56
CA MET A 205 5.45 -2.92 -11.15
C MET A 205 5.41 -1.40 -11.06
N MET A 206 6.57 -0.79 -11.22
CA MET A 206 6.69 0.67 -11.24
C MET A 206 7.44 1.09 -12.49
N VAL A 207 6.84 2.00 -13.26
CA VAL A 207 7.42 2.53 -14.49
C VAL A 207 8.06 3.88 -14.16
N ALA A 208 9.37 3.99 -14.42
CA ALA A 208 10.14 5.20 -14.19
C ALA A 208 9.70 6.35 -15.12
N PRO A 209 10.01 7.61 -14.77
CA PRO A 209 9.77 8.76 -15.64
C PRO A 209 10.44 8.59 -17.02
N LYS A 210 9.72 8.94 -18.09
CA LYS A 210 10.23 8.92 -19.47
C LYS A 210 10.81 7.54 -19.88
N ALA A 211 10.23 6.46 -19.37
CA ALA A 211 10.70 5.09 -19.59
C ALA A 211 9.54 4.17 -19.99
N SER A 212 9.91 2.96 -20.42
CA SER A 212 8.96 1.89 -20.71
C SER A 212 9.32 0.62 -19.94
N ALA A 213 8.32 -0.18 -19.61
CA ALA A 213 8.50 -1.45 -18.93
C ALA A 213 7.51 -2.50 -19.46
N SER A 214 7.94 -3.75 -19.57
CA SER A 214 7.10 -4.84 -20.08
C SER A 214 6.08 -5.30 -19.04
N LEU A 215 4.81 -5.45 -19.44
CA LEU A 215 3.84 -6.19 -18.66
C LEU A 215 4.18 -7.68 -18.74
N ASN A 216 4.35 -8.31 -17.59
CA ASN A 216 4.57 -9.76 -17.47
C ASN A 216 3.28 -10.57 -17.71
N LEU A 217 2.48 -10.17 -18.69
CA LEU A 217 1.22 -10.81 -19.09
C LEU A 217 1.17 -10.98 -20.61
N SER A 218 0.52 -12.05 -21.07
CA SER A 218 0.28 -12.25 -22.49
C SER A 218 -0.76 -11.26 -23.02
N THR A 219 -0.67 -10.93 -24.30
CA THR A 219 -1.63 -10.07 -24.98
C THR A 219 -3.03 -10.69 -24.96
N ALA A 220 -3.11 -12.02 -25.05
CA ALA A 220 -4.36 -12.77 -24.92
C ALA A 220 -4.99 -12.64 -23.52
N ALA A 221 -4.20 -12.63 -22.45
CA ALA A 221 -4.71 -12.46 -21.09
C ALA A 221 -5.30 -11.06 -20.85
N LEU A 222 -4.75 -10.04 -21.52
CA LEU A 222 -5.18 -8.64 -21.39
C LEU A 222 -6.33 -8.25 -22.34
N GLY A 223 -6.60 -9.07 -23.36
CA GLY A 223 -7.67 -8.82 -24.32
C GLY A 223 -7.52 -7.53 -25.12
N ASP A 224 -8.63 -7.08 -25.73
CA ASP A 224 -8.66 -5.92 -26.63
C ASP A 224 -8.88 -4.58 -25.92
N SER A 225 -9.29 -4.62 -24.64
CA SER A 225 -9.51 -3.43 -23.81
C SER A 225 -8.89 -3.59 -22.43
N PRO A 226 -7.54 -3.65 -22.36
CA PRO A 226 -6.83 -3.81 -21.09
C PRO A 226 -7.21 -2.71 -20.10
N VAL A 227 -7.29 -3.06 -18.83
CA VAL A 227 -7.49 -2.10 -17.74
C VAL A 227 -6.34 -2.25 -16.75
N LEU A 228 -5.67 -1.14 -16.43
CA LEU A 228 -4.60 -1.12 -15.44
C LEU A 228 -5.02 -0.29 -14.24
N THR A 229 -4.83 -0.83 -13.04
CA THR A 229 -5.05 -0.11 -11.79
C THR A 229 -3.72 0.44 -11.29
N TYR A 230 -3.66 1.75 -11.05
CA TYR A 230 -2.45 2.40 -10.54
C TYR A 230 -2.66 2.96 -9.13
N ILE A 231 -1.57 3.21 -8.40
CA ILE A 231 -1.63 3.92 -7.12
C ILE A 231 -1.38 5.42 -7.36
N ASN A 232 -2.30 6.28 -6.95
CA ASN A 232 -2.13 7.74 -6.99
C ASN A 232 -1.33 8.27 -5.78
N ASP A 233 -1.11 9.58 -5.69
CA ASP A 233 -0.33 10.20 -4.60
C ASP A 233 -0.95 9.98 -3.21
N TYR A 234 -2.25 9.75 -3.13
CA TYR A 234 -3.02 9.54 -1.90
C TYR A 234 -3.16 8.06 -1.51
N GLY A 235 -2.55 7.13 -2.25
CA GLY A 235 -2.69 5.70 -2.02
C GLY A 235 -3.98 5.08 -2.57
N GLY A 236 -4.83 5.88 -3.23
CA GLY A 236 -6.01 5.40 -3.94
C GLY A 236 -5.65 4.58 -5.17
N ARG A 237 -6.60 3.77 -5.65
CA ARG A 237 -6.39 2.80 -6.74
C ARG A 237 -7.32 3.06 -7.96
N PRO A 238 -7.15 4.15 -8.72
CA PRO A 238 -7.98 4.39 -9.90
C PRO A 238 -7.61 3.44 -11.04
N GLN A 239 -8.56 3.22 -11.95
CA GLN A 239 -8.41 2.37 -13.12
C GLN A 239 -8.22 3.21 -14.39
N LEU A 240 -7.29 2.79 -15.24
CA LEU A 240 -7.07 3.29 -16.59
C LEU A 240 -7.62 2.25 -17.56
N THR A 241 -8.64 2.61 -18.33
CA THR A 241 -9.16 1.75 -19.40
C THR A 241 -8.46 2.09 -20.69
N PHE A 242 -7.85 1.10 -21.35
CA PHE A 242 -7.18 1.27 -22.62
C PHE A 242 -8.06 0.81 -23.78
N ARG A 243 -7.94 1.49 -24.92
CA ARG A 243 -8.47 1.05 -26.20
C ARG A 243 -7.32 0.83 -27.16
N CYS A 244 -7.23 -0.37 -27.72
CA CYS A 244 -6.19 -0.76 -28.65
C CYS A 244 -6.60 -0.52 -30.10
N THR A 245 -5.70 0.06 -30.89
CA THR A 245 -5.80 0.23 -32.35
C THR A 245 -4.50 -0.27 -32.98
N GLY A 246 -4.56 -1.44 -33.62
CA GLY A 246 -3.36 -2.12 -34.12
C GLY A 246 -2.45 -2.56 -32.97
N SER A 247 -1.18 -2.15 -32.98
CA SER A 247 -0.20 -2.49 -31.95
C SER A 247 -0.15 -1.49 -30.78
N THR A 248 -0.93 -0.42 -30.81
CA THR A 248 -0.86 0.63 -29.77
C THR A 248 -2.20 0.77 -29.05
N CYS A 249 -2.16 0.92 -27.73
CA CYS A 249 -3.33 1.19 -26.92
C CYS A 249 -3.16 2.51 -26.16
N GLN A 250 -4.23 3.31 -26.14
CA GLN A 250 -4.28 4.59 -25.44
C GLN A 250 -5.35 4.57 -24.36
N VAL A 251 -5.15 5.33 -23.29
CA VAL A 251 -6.15 5.48 -22.24
C VAL A 251 -7.38 6.18 -22.82
N VAL A 252 -8.55 5.62 -22.55
CA VAL A 252 -9.85 6.26 -22.77
C VAL A 252 -10.17 7.05 -21.50
N PRO A 253 -10.24 8.38 -21.57
CA PRO A 253 -10.60 9.19 -20.40
C PRO A 253 -11.96 8.73 -19.86
N ALA A 254 -12.06 8.57 -18.54
CA ALA A 254 -13.35 8.31 -17.92
C ALA A 254 -14.26 9.52 -18.19
N LYS A 255 -15.48 9.28 -18.71
CA LYS A 255 -16.49 10.34 -18.81
C LYS A 255 -16.72 10.88 -17.39
N LYS A 256 -16.45 12.19 -17.20
CA LYS A 256 -16.77 12.92 -15.97
C LYS A 256 -18.27 13.02 -15.79
#